data_AF-A0AAX6QPR0-F1
#
_entry.id   AF-A0AAX6QPR0-F1
#
_cell.length_a   1.000
_cell.length_b   1.000
_cell.length_c   1.000
_cell.angle_alpha   90.00
_cell.angle_beta   90.00
_cell.angle_gamma   90.00
#
_symmetry.space_group_name_H-M   'P 1'
#
loop_
_entity.id
_entity.type
_entity.pdbx_description
1 polymer ?
#
loop_
_entity_poly.entity_id
_entity_poly.type
_entity_poly.pdbx_seq_one_letter_code
_entity_poly.pdbx_strand_id
1 'polypeptide(L)'
;MIDKNQTCVAGQDSMPYMTCLIHILEEWFDVEQLEDYLNFVNYLLWVFTPLILVILPYFTIFLLYRTIIFLHIYKRKNVLKEAYSHNLWDGARKTVATLWDGHAAVWHGYEVHGIEKIPEEGPALIIFYHGAIPIDFYYFMAKIFILKGRTCRVVADHFVFKIPGKLSPKIPIIPMFTQNIREGFRSLGGTSKF
;
A
#
# COMPACT_ATOMS: atom_id res chain seq x y z
N MET A 1 20.19 -4.64 82.45
CA MET A 1 20.46 -3.26 81.99
C MET A 1 19.56 -2.99 80.80
N ILE A 2 18.93 -1.83 80.83
CA ILE A 2 17.67 -1.48 80.16
C ILE A 2 17.84 -1.34 78.64
N ASP A 3 16.80 -1.78 77.93
CA ASP A 3 16.55 -1.67 76.50
C ASP A 3 16.98 -0.32 75.92
N LYS A 4 17.79 -0.34 74.86
CA LYS A 4 18.07 0.83 74.04
C LYS A 4 16.95 0.97 73.02
N ASN A 5 16.09 1.96 73.23
CA ASN A 5 15.06 2.44 72.31
C ASN A 5 15.53 2.43 70.85
N GLN A 6 15.02 1.49 70.05
CA GLN A 6 15.19 1.44 68.59
C GLN A 6 14.07 2.21 67.89
N THR A 7 13.95 3.49 68.21
CA THR A 7 12.92 4.38 67.65
C THR A 7 13.61 5.53 66.91
N CYS A 8 13.23 5.77 65.65
CA CYS A 8 13.64 6.99 64.97
C CYS A 8 12.67 8.12 65.37
N VAL A 9 13.16 9.37 65.43
CA VAL A 9 12.33 10.53 65.74
C VAL A 9 12.19 11.39 64.50
N ALA A 10 11.03 11.30 63.85
CA ALA A 10 10.58 12.22 62.81
C ALA A 10 9.10 12.51 63.08
N GLY A 11 8.79 13.70 63.60
CA GLY A 11 7.44 14.06 64.05
C GLY A 11 7.05 13.46 65.40
N GLN A 12 5.87 13.82 65.89
CA GLN A 12 5.45 13.77 67.31
C GLN A 12 5.17 12.36 67.88
N ASP A 13 5.42 11.27 67.13
CA ASP A 13 5.20 9.89 67.54
C ASP A 13 6.44 8.98 67.28
N SER A 14 6.77 8.09 68.24
CA SER A 14 7.91 7.18 68.14
C SER A 14 7.56 5.94 67.29
N MET A 15 8.12 5.84 66.09
CA MET A 15 7.93 4.71 65.17
C MET A 15 9.05 3.66 65.31
N PRO A 16 8.77 2.36 65.11
CA PRO A 16 9.79 1.31 65.06
C PRO A 16 10.84 1.62 63.97
N TYR A 17 12.12 1.39 64.27
CA TYR A 17 13.22 1.68 63.34
C TYR A 17 13.04 1.06 61.94
N MET A 18 12.46 -0.13 61.85
CA MET A 18 12.16 -0.80 60.57
C MET A 18 11.11 -0.05 59.75
N THR A 19 10.04 0.44 60.38
CA THR A 19 8.99 1.23 59.71
C THR A 19 9.54 2.58 59.24
N CYS A 20 10.43 3.18 60.03
CA CYS A 20 11.11 4.42 59.66
C CYS A 20 12.06 4.25 58.48
N LEU A 21 12.85 3.16 58.46
CA LEU A 21 13.68 2.81 57.32
C LEU A 21 12.84 2.56 56.07
N ILE A 22 11.67 1.93 56.20
CA ILE A 22 10.75 1.72 55.08
C ILE A 22 10.23 3.07 54.55
N HIS A 23 9.78 3.99 55.40
CA HIS A 23 9.33 5.30 54.95
C HIS A 23 10.44 6.14 54.30
N ILE A 24 11.66 6.13 54.87
CA ILE A 24 12.80 6.81 54.26
C ILE A 24 13.15 6.17 52.90
N LEU A 25 13.08 4.84 52.79
CA LEU A 25 13.31 4.15 51.53
C LEU A 25 12.20 4.44 50.51
N GLU A 26 10.94 4.50 50.94
CA GLU A 26 9.77 4.80 50.12
C GLU A 26 9.81 6.24 49.59
N GLU A 27 10.22 7.18 50.42
CA GLU A 27 10.46 8.59 50.07
C GLU A 27 11.72 8.75 49.20
N TRP A 28 12.78 7.96 49.42
CA TRP A 28 14.00 7.98 48.60
C TRP A 28 13.82 7.31 47.24
N PHE A 29 12.95 6.30 47.14
CA PHE A 29 12.57 5.64 45.89
C PHE A 29 11.38 6.28 45.18
N ASP A 30 10.78 7.34 45.74
CA ASP A 30 9.58 8.03 45.25
C ASP A 30 8.56 7.06 44.62
N VAL A 31 8.18 6.05 45.42
CA VAL A 31 7.48 4.84 44.95
C VAL A 31 6.12 5.19 44.33
N GLU A 32 5.47 6.26 44.77
CA GLU A 32 4.23 6.78 44.17
C GLU A 32 4.44 7.21 42.71
N GLN A 33 5.56 7.88 42.40
CA GLN A 33 5.90 8.28 41.03
C GLN A 33 6.21 7.07 40.13
N LEU A 34 6.84 6.04 40.72
CA LEU A 34 7.10 4.78 40.01
C LEU A 34 5.81 4.01 39.74
N GLU A 35 4.89 3.95 40.69
CA GLU A 35 3.60 3.28 40.56
C GLU A 35 2.72 3.99 39.51
N ASP A 36 2.67 5.31 39.52
CA ASP A 36 1.98 6.11 38.49
C ASP A 36 2.58 5.89 37.10
N TYR A 37 3.91 5.82 37.00
CA TYR A 37 4.60 5.52 35.75
C TYR A 37 4.26 4.11 35.24
N LEU A 38 4.28 3.10 36.11
CA LEU A 38 3.92 1.72 35.78
C LEU A 38 2.45 1.60 35.36
N ASN A 39 1.54 2.30 36.05
CA ASN A 39 0.13 2.36 35.70
C ASN A 39 -0.10 3.03 34.34
N PHE A 40 0.62 4.12 34.05
CA PHE A 40 0.60 4.76 32.74
C PHE A 40 1.09 3.83 31.63
N VAL A 41 2.22 3.13 31.84
CA VAL A 41 2.77 2.17 30.88
C VAL A 41 1.81 0.99 30.67
N ASN A 42 1.20 0.47 31.74
CA ASN A 42 0.19 -0.60 31.67
C ASN A 42 -1.04 -0.17 30.87
N TYR A 43 -1.54 1.04 31.09
CA TYR A 43 -2.65 1.59 30.31
C TYR A 43 -2.27 1.74 28.83
N LEU A 44 -1.08 2.26 28.55
CA LEU A 44 -0.55 2.39 27.19
C LEU A 44 -0.46 1.03 26.49
N LEU A 45 0.09 0.02 27.17
CA LEU A 45 0.16 -1.34 26.67
C LEU A 45 -1.23 -1.94 26.45
N TRP A 46 -2.18 -1.73 27.36
CA TRP A 46 -3.55 -2.22 27.23
C TRP A 46 -4.25 -1.66 25.98
N VAL A 47 -4.03 -0.37 25.66
CA VAL A 47 -4.57 0.27 24.45
C VAL A 47 -3.89 -0.26 23.18
N PHE A 48 -2.56 -0.42 23.17
CA PHE A 48 -1.83 -0.83 21.96
C PHE A 48 -1.80 -2.34 21.71
N THR A 49 -1.95 -3.17 22.74
CA THR A 49 -1.96 -4.65 22.59
C THR A 49 -3.01 -5.13 21.58
N PRO A 50 -4.30 -4.74 21.65
CA PRO A 50 -5.27 -5.17 20.64
C PRO A 50 -4.94 -4.63 19.26
N LEU A 51 -4.40 -3.41 19.16
CA LEU A 51 -3.97 -2.82 17.90
C LEU A 51 -2.83 -3.63 17.27
N ILE A 52 -1.83 -4.03 18.06
CA ILE A 52 -0.71 -4.86 17.62
C ILE A 52 -1.22 -6.23 17.19
N LEU A 53 -2.09 -6.87 17.97
CA LEU A 53 -2.64 -8.18 17.63
C LEU A 53 -3.43 -8.17 16.31
N VAL A 54 -4.10 -7.06 15.99
CA VAL A 54 -4.80 -6.91 14.71
C VAL A 54 -3.83 -6.54 13.59
N ILE A 55 -2.92 -5.58 13.79
CA ILE A 55 -2.03 -5.07 12.72
C ILE A 55 -0.96 -6.09 12.35
N LEU A 56 -0.38 -6.78 13.33
CA LEU A 56 0.73 -7.72 13.12
C LEU A 56 0.43 -8.78 12.04
N PRO A 57 -0.70 -9.52 12.07
CA PRO A 57 -0.99 -10.52 11.03
C PRO A 57 -1.17 -9.90 9.64
N TYR A 58 -1.85 -8.76 9.52
CA TYR A 58 -1.98 -8.06 8.23
C TYR A 58 -0.62 -7.58 7.72
N PHE A 59 0.24 -7.09 8.62
CA PHE A 59 1.60 -6.68 8.29
C PHE A 59 2.45 -7.87 7.83
N THR A 60 2.34 -9.02 8.50
CA THR A 60 3.02 -10.26 8.07
C THR A 60 2.54 -10.70 6.69
N ILE A 61 1.23 -10.71 6.43
CA ILE A 61 0.67 -11.03 5.10
C ILE A 61 1.19 -10.04 4.05
N PHE A 62 1.22 -8.75 4.37
CA PHE A 62 1.77 -7.72 3.50
C PHE A 62 3.25 -7.97 3.17
N LEU A 63 4.07 -8.35 4.15
CA LEU A 63 5.47 -8.70 3.91
C LEU A 63 5.62 -9.93 3.01
N LEU A 64 4.87 -11.00 3.26
CA LEU A 64 4.85 -12.19 2.40
C LEU A 64 4.40 -11.87 0.98
N TYR A 65 3.42 -10.98 0.83
CA TYR A 65 2.98 -10.54 -0.48
C TYR A 65 4.08 -9.78 -1.23
N ARG A 66 4.79 -8.87 -0.54
CA ARG A 66 5.93 -8.16 -1.13
C ARG A 66 7.03 -9.11 -1.57
N THR A 67 7.35 -10.16 -0.80
CA THR A 67 8.41 -11.11 -1.17
C THR A 67 8.06 -11.87 -2.45
N ILE A 68 6.81 -12.29 -2.62
CA ILE A 68 6.35 -12.96 -3.86
C ILE A 68 6.49 -12.02 -5.07
N ILE A 69 6.09 -10.76 -4.93
CA ILE A 69 6.25 -9.77 -6.00
C ILE A 69 7.73 -9.54 -6.33
N PHE A 70 8.59 -9.42 -5.31
CA PHE A 70 10.04 -9.28 -5.53
C PHE A 70 10.61 -10.47 -6.28
N LEU A 71 10.19 -11.70 -5.96
CA LEU A 71 10.59 -12.91 -6.69
C LEU A 71 10.10 -12.87 -8.13
N HIS A 72 8.87 -12.41 -8.39
CA HIS A 72 8.32 -12.26 -9.74
C HIS A 72 9.13 -11.27 -10.58
N ILE A 73 9.51 -10.12 -10.00
CA ILE A 73 10.38 -9.14 -10.64
C ILE A 73 11.77 -9.75 -10.89
N TYR A 74 12.34 -10.42 -9.88
CA TYR A 74 13.67 -11.03 -9.97
C TYR A 74 13.75 -12.11 -11.05
N LYS A 75 12.68 -12.89 -11.26
CA LYS A 75 12.58 -13.86 -12.36
C LYS A 75 12.83 -13.21 -13.74
N ARG A 76 12.53 -11.92 -13.90
CA ARG A 76 12.74 -11.16 -15.15
C ARG A 76 14.00 -10.28 -15.14
N LYS A 77 14.93 -10.50 -14.21
CA LYS A 77 16.13 -9.67 -14.02
C LYS A 77 16.95 -9.44 -15.28
N ASN A 78 17.10 -10.46 -16.15
CA ASN A 78 17.93 -10.33 -17.35
C ASN A 78 17.30 -9.38 -18.37
N VAL A 79 15.98 -9.52 -18.59
CA VAL A 79 15.18 -8.65 -19.47
C VAL A 79 15.17 -7.21 -18.94
N LEU A 80 15.12 -7.03 -17.61
CA LEU A 80 15.20 -5.71 -17.01
C LEU A 80 16.60 -5.11 -17.18
N LYS A 81 17.66 -5.89 -16.93
CA LYS A 81 19.06 -5.45 -17.10
C LYS A 81 19.32 -4.94 -18.52
N GLU A 82 18.82 -5.66 -19.53
CA GLU A 82 18.88 -5.26 -20.93
C GLU A 82 18.11 -3.96 -21.20
N ALA A 83 16.90 -3.80 -20.64
CA ALA A 83 16.15 -2.56 -20.79
C ALA A 83 16.89 -1.35 -20.17
N TYR A 84 17.52 -1.53 -19.01
CA TYR A 84 18.34 -0.50 -18.37
C TYR A 84 19.61 -0.15 -19.16
N SER A 85 20.19 -1.07 -19.94
CA SER A 85 21.40 -0.77 -20.73
C SER A 85 21.14 0.15 -21.91
N HIS A 86 19.92 0.23 -22.42
CA HIS A 86 19.58 1.14 -23.51
C HIS A 86 19.12 2.51 -23.00
N ASN A 87 18.23 2.54 -21.99
CA ASN A 87 17.66 3.77 -21.46
C ASN A 87 17.09 3.58 -20.05
N LEU A 88 17.48 4.45 -19.10
CA LEU A 88 17.00 4.42 -17.72
C LEU A 88 15.47 4.49 -17.61
N TRP A 89 14.83 5.31 -18.45
CA TRP A 89 13.37 5.44 -18.46
C TRP A 89 12.67 4.19 -18.98
N ASP A 90 13.29 3.46 -19.90
CA ASP A 90 12.75 2.19 -20.41
C ASP A 90 12.89 1.09 -19.37
N GLY A 91 14.04 1.02 -18.69
CA GLY A 91 14.22 0.16 -17.53
C GLY A 91 13.19 0.45 -16.44
N ALA A 92 13.01 1.71 -16.05
CA ALA A 92 12.02 2.11 -15.05
C ALA A 92 10.59 1.71 -15.44
N ARG A 93 10.17 2.00 -16.69
CA ARG A 93 8.85 1.62 -17.20
C ARG A 93 8.64 0.10 -17.20
N LYS A 94 9.65 -0.67 -17.62
CA LYS A 94 9.55 -2.13 -17.69
C LYS A 94 9.55 -2.78 -16.30
N THR A 95 10.27 -2.19 -15.33
CA THR A 95 10.19 -2.58 -13.92
C THR A 95 8.80 -2.34 -13.36
N VAL A 96 8.23 -1.15 -13.56
CA VAL A 96 6.86 -0.83 -13.11
C VAL A 96 5.84 -1.74 -13.79
N ALA A 97 5.95 -1.98 -15.10
CA ALA A 97 5.07 -2.91 -15.80
C ALA A 97 5.18 -4.33 -15.22
N THR A 98 6.40 -4.80 -14.91
CA THR A 98 6.61 -6.13 -14.30
C THR A 98 6.00 -6.23 -12.90
N LEU A 99 6.05 -5.14 -12.12
CA LEU A 99 5.37 -5.04 -10.83
C LEU A 99 3.85 -5.21 -10.98
N TRP A 100 3.24 -4.47 -11.92
CA TRP A 100 1.81 -4.55 -12.21
C TRP A 100 1.40 -5.93 -12.75
N ASP A 101 2.19 -6.54 -13.63
CA ASP A 101 1.96 -7.91 -14.12
C ASP A 101 2.05 -8.95 -12.99
N GLY A 102 2.99 -8.79 -12.06
CA GLY A 102 3.08 -9.62 -10.85
C GLY A 102 1.88 -9.47 -9.94
N HIS A 103 1.45 -8.22 -9.69
CA HIS A 103 0.22 -7.94 -8.94
C HIS A 103 -1.00 -8.60 -9.61
N ALA A 104 -1.13 -8.47 -10.93
CA ALA A 104 -2.20 -9.07 -11.71
C ALA A 104 -2.26 -10.59 -11.50
N ALA A 105 -1.11 -11.26 -11.65
CA ALA A 105 -1.03 -12.71 -11.55
C ALA A 105 -1.26 -13.22 -10.13
N VAL A 106 -0.64 -12.60 -9.12
CA VAL A 106 -0.66 -13.08 -7.73
C VAL A 106 -1.98 -12.77 -7.05
N TRP A 107 -2.51 -11.55 -7.21
CA TRP A 107 -3.68 -11.11 -6.47
C TRP A 107 -5.00 -11.42 -7.18
N HIS A 108 -5.01 -11.32 -8.52
CA HIS A 108 -6.22 -11.45 -9.32
C HIS A 108 -6.25 -12.69 -10.21
N GLY A 109 -5.17 -13.48 -10.26
CA GLY A 109 -5.07 -14.60 -11.21
C GLY A 109 -5.25 -14.13 -12.67
N TYR A 110 -4.85 -12.90 -12.97
CA TYR A 110 -5.19 -12.24 -14.23
C TYR A 110 -4.38 -12.81 -15.41
N GLU A 111 -5.09 -13.40 -16.36
CA GLU A 111 -4.53 -13.99 -17.56
C GLU A 111 -5.07 -13.31 -18.83
N VAL A 112 -4.22 -13.24 -19.85
CA VAL A 112 -4.60 -12.68 -21.16
C VAL A 112 -4.37 -13.77 -22.18
N HIS A 113 -5.46 -14.22 -22.80
CA HIS A 113 -5.44 -15.18 -23.89
C HIS A 113 -5.50 -14.44 -25.23
N GLY A 114 -4.84 -14.97 -26.27
CA GLY A 114 -4.88 -14.36 -27.59
C GLY A 114 -3.90 -13.19 -27.78
N ILE A 115 -2.84 -13.10 -26.97
CA ILE A 115 -1.83 -12.02 -27.07
C ILE A 115 -1.14 -12.01 -28.44
N GLU A 116 -1.03 -13.17 -29.08
CA GLU A 116 -0.49 -13.39 -30.39
C GLU A 116 -1.32 -12.76 -31.51
N LYS A 117 -2.62 -12.54 -31.28
CA LYS A 117 -3.52 -11.90 -32.25
C LYS A 117 -3.32 -10.39 -32.35
N ILE A 118 -2.57 -9.82 -31.41
CA ILE A 118 -2.28 -8.39 -31.41
C ILE A 118 -1.12 -8.15 -32.39
N PRO A 119 -1.33 -7.29 -33.41
CA PRO A 119 -0.36 -7.12 -34.48
C PRO A 119 0.96 -6.57 -33.92
N GLU A 120 2.07 -7.05 -34.45
CA GLU A 120 3.41 -6.56 -34.07
C GLU A 120 3.68 -5.20 -34.70
N GLU A 121 3.24 -5.03 -35.94
CA GLU A 121 3.35 -3.80 -36.72
C GLU A 121 1.98 -3.23 -37.11
N GLY A 122 1.89 -1.92 -37.30
CA GLY A 122 0.66 -1.23 -37.71
C GLY A 122 -0.29 -0.88 -36.55
N PRO A 123 -1.34 -0.08 -36.82
CA PRO A 123 -2.30 0.36 -35.82
C PRO A 123 -3.28 -0.75 -35.41
N ALA A 124 -3.74 -0.71 -34.17
CA ALA A 124 -4.79 -1.58 -33.66
C ALA A 124 -5.71 -0.78 -32.73
N LEU A 125 -7.02 -1.04 -32.81
CA LEU A 125 -8.01 -0.52 -31.88
C LEU A 125 -8.43 -1.63 -30.92
N ILE A 126 -8.27 -1.39 -29.62
CA ILE A 126 -8.67 -2.32 -28.58
C ILE A 126 -9.91 -1.74 -27.91
N ILE A 127 -11.02 -2.46 -28.04
CA ILE A 127 -12.28 -2.13 -27.40
C ILE A 127 -12.37 -3.00 -26.15
N PHE A 128 -12.50 -2.36 -24.99
CA PHE A 128 -12.56 -3.05 -23.71
C PHE A 128 -13.69 -2.49 -22.86
N TYR A 129 -14.28 -3.36 -22.06
CA TYR A 129 -15.19 -2.96 -20.99
C TYR A 129 -14.37 -2.56 -19.76
N HIS A 130 -14.79 -1.51 -19.04
CA HIS A 130 -14.19 -1.15 -17.76
C HIS A 130 -15.23 -1.00 -16.65
N GLY A 131 -14.85 -1.43 -15.44
CA GLY A 131 -15.60 -1.11 -14.22
C GLY A 131 -15.35 0.32 -13.76
N ALA A 132 -15.77 0.65 -12.53
CA ALA A 132 -15.57 1.97 -11.94
C ALA A 132 -14.09 2.38 -11.87
N ILE A 133 -13.20 1.40 -11.69
CA ILE A 133 -11.75 1.54 -11.75
C ILE A 133 -11.23 0.55 -12.81
N PRO A 134 -10.58 1.02 -13.89
CA PRO A 134 -10.14 0.16 -14.99
C PRO A 134 -8.83 -0.61 -14.66
N ILE A 135 -8.76 -1.30 -13.52
CA ILE A 135 -7.54 -1.98 -13.06
C ILE A 135 -7.10 -3.09 -14.03
N ASP A 136 -8.07 -3.84 -14.56
CA ASP A 136 -7.85 -4.92 -15.54
C ASP A 136 -7.15 -4.41 -16.79
N PHE A 137 -7.49 -3.19 -17.21
CA PHE A 137 -6.88 -2.57 -18.37
C PHE A 137 -5.43 -2.15 -18.10
N TYR A 138 -5.10 -1.72 -16.88
CA TYR A 138 -3.69 -1.48 -16.49
C TYR A 138 -2.87 -2.77 -16.52
N TYR A 139 -3.44 -3.90 -16.07
CA TYR A 139 -2.78 -5.21 -16.18
C TYR A 139 -2.57 -5.63 -17.63
N PHE A 140 -3.58 -5.44 -18.47
CA PHE A 140 -3.48 -5.70 -19.89
C PHE A 140 -2.37 -4.84 -20.54
N MET A 141 -2.35 -3.53 -20.27
CA MET A 141 -1.31 -2.63 -20.78
C MET A 141 0.10 -3.05 -20.34
N ALA A 142 0.27 -3.43 -19.07
CA ALA A 142 1.55 -3.92 -18.56
C ALA A 142 2.01 -5.18 -19.30
N LYS A 143 1.11 -6.13 -19.54
CA LYS A 143 1.40 -7.38 -20.25
C LYS A 143 1.76 -7.13 -21.71
N ILE A 144 1.07 -6.23 -22.40
CA ILE A 144 1.40 -5.79 -23.77
C ILE A 144 2.78 -5.13 -23.82
N PHE A 145 3.05 -4.23 -22.89
CA PHE A 145 4.33 -3.51 -22.85
C PHE A 145 5.51 -4.47 -22.63
N ILE A 146 5.35 -5.49 -21.78
CA ILE A 146 6.40 -6.46 -21.50
C ILE A 146 6.61 -7.43 -22.66
N LEU A 147 5.52 -7.96 -23.24
CA LEU A 147 5.59 -9.06 -24.22
C LEU A 147 5.77 -8.56 -25.66
N LYS A 148 5.15 -7.44 -26.01
CA LYS A 148 5.17 -6.89 -27.38
C LYS A 148 6.00 -5.61 -27.49
N GLY A 149 6.43 -5.01 -26.36
CA GLY A 149 7.15 -3.73 -26.37
C GLY A 149 6.29 -2.54 -26.82
N ARG A 150 4.96 -2.72 -26.92
CA ARG A 150 4.03 -1.70 -27.43
C ARG A 150 3.38 -0.92 -26.28
N THR A 151 3.08 0.34 -26.52
CA THR A 151 2.29 1.17 -25.59
C THR A 151 0.87 1.34 -26.13
N CYS A 152 -0.12 1.23 -25.24
CA CYS A 152 -1.51 1.51 -25.57
C CYS A 152 -1.82 2.99 -25.31
N ARG A 153 -2.51 3.63 -26.25
CA ARG A 153 -3.11 4.95 -26.04
C ARG A 153 -4.56 4.79 -25.61
N VAL A 154 -4.91 5.42 -24.49
CA VAL A 154 -6.21 5.26 -23.83
C VAL A 154 -7.06 6.47 -24.16
N VAL A 155 -8.29 6.23 -24.59
CA VAL A 155 -9.25 7.32 -24.77
C VAL A 155 -9.97 7.54 -23.44
N ALA A 156 -9.90 8.75 -22.89
CA ALA A 156 -10.45 9.05 -21.56
C ALA A 156 -11.25 10.36 -21.55
N ASP A 157 -12.25 10.41 -20.68
CA ASP A 157 -13.09 11.60 -20.50
C ASP A 157 -12.30 12.80 -19.94
N HIS A 158 -12.82 14.00 -20.20
CA HIS A 158 -12.24 15.27 -19.78
C HIS A 158 -11.91 15.35 -18.28
N PHE A 159 -12.66 14.68 -17.39
CA PHE A 159 -12.37 14.72 -15.95
C PHE A 159 -10.95 14.22 -15.61
N VAL A 160 -10.39 13.29 -16.38
CA VAL A 160 -9.06 12.71 -16.14
C VAL A 160 -7.97 13.77 -16.24
N PHE A 161 -8.19 14.81 -17.06
CA PHE A 161 -7.25 15.91 -17.28
C PHE A 161 -7.30 16.99 -16.19
N LYS A 162 -8.33 16.95 -15.32
CA LYS A 162 -8.42 17.84 -14.15
C LYS A 162 -7.60 17.33 -12.96
N ILE A 163 -7.13 16.08 -13.00
CA ILE A 163 -6.30 15.49 -11.95
C ILE A 163 -4.86 16.00 -12.12
N PRO A 164 -4.29 16.71 -11.11
CA PRO A 164 -2.93 17.21 -11.19
C PRO A 164 -1.92 16.06 -11.35
N GLY A 165 -0.92 16.25 -12.21
CA GLY A 165 0.12 15.24 -12.50
C GLY A 165 -0.10 14.41 -13.78
N LYS A 166 -1.26 14.48 -14.44
CA LYS A 166 -1.55 13.76 -15.70
C LYS A 166 -1.28 14.53 -17.00
N LEU A 167 -0.67 15.71 -16.93
CA LEU A 167 -0.44 16.61 -18.08
C LEU A 167 0.88 16.39 -18.83
N SER A 168 1.64 15.34 -18.55
CA SER A 168 2.87 15.10 -19.31
C SER A 168 2.55 14.57 -20.71
N PRO A 169 3.10 15.16 -21.80
CA PRO A 169 2.88 14.69 -23.18
C PRO A 169 3.40 13.26 -23.44
N LYS A 170 4.09 12.65 -22.46
CA LYS A 170 4.55 11.27 -22.50
C LYS A 170 3.52 10.25 -21.97
N ILE A 171 2.42 10.71 -21.38
CA ILE A 171 1.35 9.84 -20.90
C ILE A 171 0.42 9.53 -22.09
N PRO A 172 0.24 8.26 -22.49
CA PRO A 172 -0.49 7.90 -23.69
C PRO A 172 -2.01 7.95 -23.44
N ILE A 173 -2.56 9.12 -23.12
CA ILE A 173 -4.00 9.34 -22.96
C ILE A 173 -4.47 10.34 -24.02
N ILE A 174 -5.44 9.92 -24.82
CA ILE A 174 -6.12 10.74 -25.83
C ILE A 174 -7.38 11.32 -25.17
N PRO A 175 -7.55 12.65 -25.15
CA PRO A 175 -8.77 13.24 -24.61
C PRO A 175 -9.98 12.92 -25.48
N MET A 176 -11.07 12.49 -24.85
CA MET A 176 -12.40 12.43 -25.45
C MET A 176 -13.25 13.53 -24.85
N PHE A 177 -13.67 14.47 -25.69
CA PHE A 177 -14.58 15.54 -25.30
C PHE A 177 -15.99 15.12 -25.67
N THR A 178 -16.67 14.39 -24.79
CA THR A 178 -18.12 14.16 -24.96
C THR A 178 -18.85 15.32 -24.28
N GLN A 179 -19.66 16.08 -25.03
CA GLN A 179 -20.52 17.11 -24.42
C GLN A 179 -21.77 16.49 -23.75
N ASN A 180 -22.04 15.20 -23.95
CA ASN A 180 -23.12 14.48 -23.28
C ASN A 180 -22.96 12.97 -23.48
N ILE A 181 -22.99 12.17 -22.40
CA ILE A 181 -23.02 10.69 -22.51
C ILE A 181 -24.26 10.20 -23.29
N ARG A 182 -25.32 11.02 -23.39
CA ARG A 182 -26.54 10.73 -24.18
C ARG A 182 -26.36 10.78 -25.69
N GLU A 183 -25.34 11.44 -26.22
CA GLU A 183 -25.17 11.58 -27.69
C GLU A 183 -24.52 10.34 -28.34
N GLY A 184 -23.94 9.44 -27.55
CA GLY A 184 -23.28 8.22 -28.04
C GLY A 184 -24.23 7.11 -28.51
N PHE A 185 -25.54 7.21 -28.22
CA PHE A 185 -26.54 6.22 -28.65
C PHE A 185 -27.49 6.81 -29.70
N ARG A 186 -27.00 7.01 -30.93
CA ARG A 186 -27.91 7.03 -32.09
C ARG A 186 -28.21 5.58 -32.49
N SER A 187 -29.35 5.05 -32.07
CA SER A 187 -29.92 3.85 -32.71
C SER A 187 -30.23 4.19 -34.16
N LEU A 188 -29.36 3.79 -35.08
CA LEU A 188 -29.67 3.72 -36.51
C LEU A 188 -30.56 2.49 -36.74
N GLY A 189 -31.83 2.63 -36.39
CA GLY A 189 -32.84 1.58 -36.49
C GLY A 189 -34.20 2.18 -36.78
N GLY A 190 -34.31 2.91 -37.89
CA GLY A 190 -35.61 3.23 -38.46
C GLY A 190 -36.23 1.93 -38.97
N THR A 191 -37.24 1.45 -38.26
CA THR A 191 -38.09 0.35 -38.71
C THR A 191 -38.82 0.76 -39.99
N SER A 192 -38.34 0.32 -41.15
CA SER A 192 -39.19 0.27 -42.34
C SER A 192 -40.15 -0.89 -42.15
N LYS A 193 -41.40 -0.57 -41.81
CA LYS A 193 -42.52 -1.51 -41.93
C LYS A 193 -42.64 -1.94 -43.40
N PHE A 194 -42.49 -3.24 -43.64
CA PHE A 194 -43.19 -3.98 -44.68
C PHE A 194 -43.88 -5.16 -44.00
#